data_AF-A0AA40IV90-F1
#
_entry.id   AF-A0AA40IV90-F1
#
_cell.length_a   1.000
_cell.length_b   1.000
_cell.length_c   1.000
_cell.angle_alpha   90.00
_cell.angle_beta   90.00
_cell.angle_gamma   90.00
#
_symmetry.space_group_name_H-M   'P 1'
#
loop_
_entity.id
_entity.type
_entity.pdbx_description
1 polymer ?
#
loop_
_entity_poly.entity_id
_entity_poly.type
_entity_poly.pdbx_seq_one_letter_code
_entity_poly.pdbx_strand_id
1 'polypeptide(L)'
;MREFDKFINDLLDISGINDFDKMDLKDEIQDHLMLLKLDYINKGYSEKNSIKLAIRDFGEENFIGKEIKRNLPSKNKTKVFYKKYKIKCMLGMFLSYYIFIFLSEVIFKINHRTLMFNIFLATIPSLIGFIYINMKIASHKNKLYNLKFILLLYFVIEKIIMSGLVLMYYYIKPNELYLSTLLKNAYIFNNVYISSYIIFYIILILIQIYLDKNKSISIKNPYDSSISSAIIGSLSIILMIVYFLFPNRWYLLHCIIEKIIQCNIKVVSKNIIFILINNNIVIPNLGLILFIFLILRKTKKE
;
A
#
# COMPACT_ATOMS: atom_id res chain seq x y z
N MET A 1 2.49 39.64 -16.46
CA MET A 1 2.35 38.19 -16.77
C MET A 1 3.30 37.34 -15.94
N ARG A 2 4.63 37.52 -16.00
CA ARG A 2 5.59 36.74 -15.17
C ARG A 2 5.27 36.68 -13.66
N GLU A 3 4.68 37.74 -13.10
CA GLU A 3 4.27 37.78 -11.69
C GLU A 3 3.07 36.86 -11.38
N PHE A 4 2.11 36.73 -12.30
CA PHE A 4 1.00 35.77 -12.18
C PHE A 4 1.50 34.34 -12.33
N ASP A 5 2.32 34.05 -13.36
CA ASP A 5 2.90 32.71 -13.53
C ASP A 5 3.68 32.27 -12.28
N LYS A 6 4.48 33.18 -11.71
CA LYS A 6 5.23 32.91 -10.48
C LYS A 6 4.29 32.62 -9.31
N PHE A 7 3.27 33.46 -9.10
CA PHE A 7 2.29 33.25 -8.04
C PHE A 7 1.52 31.93 -8.20
N ILE A 8 1.05 31.61 -9.41
CA ILE A 8 0.31 30.37 -9.69
C ILE A 8 1.21 29.16 -9.47
N ASN A 9 2.46 29.21 -9.94
CA ASN A 9 3.41 28.14 -9.72
C ASN A 9 3.70 27.95 -8.23
N ASP A 10 3.91 29.03 -7.46
CA ASP A 10 4.14 28.96 -6.01
C ASP A 10 2.89 28.43 -5.28
N LEU A 11 1.68 28.87 -5.67
CA LEU A 11 0.41 28.40 -5.13
C LEU A 11 0.20 26.91 -5.38
N LEU A 12 0.49 26.46 -6.61
CA LEU A 12 0.30 25.09 -7.05
C LEU A 12 1.47 24.16 -6.67
N ASP A 13 2.68 24.65 -6.40
CA ASP A 13 3.82 23.83 -5.95
C ASP A 13 3.68 23.37 -4.50
N ILE A 14 3.06 24.20 -3.66
CA ILE A 14 2.73 23.84 -2.28
C ILE A 14 1.74 22.66 -2.26
N SER A 15 0.93 22.52 -3.31
CA SER A 15 -0.10 21.50 -3.45
C SER A 15 0.34 20.36 -4.39
N GLY A 16 0.38 19.12 -3.92
CA GLY A 16 0.81 18.01 -4.78
C GLY A 16 -0.27 17.50 -5.74
N ILE A 17 -0.77 18.39 -6.58
CA ILE A 17 -1.69 18.11 -7.68
C ILE A 17 -0.91 17.34 -8.76
N ASN A 18 -1.59 16.47 -9.53
CA ASN A 18 -0.95 15.83 -10.69
C ASN A 18 -0.79 16.83 -11.84
N ASP A 19 0.14 16.58 -12.77
CA ASP A 19 0.50 17.55 -13.82
C ASP A 19 -0.69 17.99 -14.69
N PHE A 20 -1.65 17.09 -14.94
CA PHE A 20 -2.83 17.39 -15.75
C PHE A 20 -3.79 18.34 -15.02
N ASP A 21 -4.17 17.99 -13.78
CA ASP A 21 -5.03 18.83 -12.96
C ASP A 21 -4.30 20.14 -12.56
N LYS A 22 -2.96 20.14 -12.51
CA LYS A 22 -2.14 21.35 -12.30
C LYS A 22 -2.24 22.29 -13.48
N MET A 23 -2.31 21.76 -14.70
CA MET A 23 -2.44 22.53 -15.93
C MET A 23 -3.86 23.11 -16.06
N ASP A 24 -4.90 22.30 -15.84
CA ASP A 24 -6.30 22.76 -15.82
C ASP A 24 -6.51 23.86 -14.77
N LEU A 25 -6.03 23.67 -13.53
CA LEU A 25 -6.12 24.70 -12.50
C LEU A 25 -5.30 25.94 -12.82
N LYS A 26 -4.13 25.76 -13.45
CA LYS A 26 -3.28 26.90 -13.82
C LYS A 26 -4.05 27.84 -14.74
N ASP A 27 -4.71 27.28 -15.76
CA ASP A 27 -5.48 28.06 -16.73
C ASP A 27 -6.68 28.76 -16.05
N GLU A 28 -7.43 28.04 -15.21
CA GLU A 28 -8.58 28.62 -14.48
C GLU A 28 -8.17 29.74 -13.51
N ILE A 29 -7.09 29.55 -12.75
CA ILE A 29 -6.55 30.59 -11.85
C ILE A 29 -6.04 31.79 -12.66
N GLN A 30 -5.40 31.54 -13.79
CA GLN A 30 -4.86 32.59 -14.65
C GLN A 30 -5.97 33.47 -15.24
N ASP A 31 -7.08 32.86 -15.66
CA ASP A 31 -8.25 33.58 -16.16
C ASP A 31 -8.85 34.47 -15.06
N HIS A 32 -9.03 33.95 -13.85
CA HIS A 32 -9.51 34.74 -12.72
C HIS A 32 -8.59 35.90 -12.34
N LEU A 33 -7.27 35.69 -12.32
CA LEU A 33 -6.30 36.75 -12.06
C LEU A 33 -6.32 37.83 -13.15
N MET A 34 -6.56 37.45 -14.40
CA MET A 34 -6.68 38.41 -15.51
C MET A 34 -7.97 39.24 -15.42
N LEU A 35 -9.09 38.62 -15.03
CA LEU A 35 -10.34 39.35 -14.76
C LEU A 35 -10.15 40.38 -13.64
N LEU A 36 -9.55 39.98 -12.52
CA LEU A 36 -9.24 40.89 -11.42
C LEU A 36 -8.28 42.02 -11.84
N LYS A 37 -7.28 41.71 -12.67
CA LYS A 37 -6.36 42.74 -13.23
C LYS A 37 -7.15 43.79 -14.01
N LEU A 38 -8.06 43.35 -14.88
CA LEU A 38 -8.87 44.23 -15.72
C LEU A 38 -9.78 45.12 -14.89
N ASP A 39 -10.42 44.57 -13.85
CA ASP A 39 -11.23 45.35 -12.91
C ASP A 39 -10.42 46.46 -12.23
N TYR A 40 -9.18 46.17 -11.85
CA TYR A 40 -8.30 47.18 -11.27
C TYR A 40 -7.80 48.22 -12.28
N ILE A 41 -7.54 47.83 -13.52
CA ILE A 41 -7.23 48.79 -14.59
C ILE A 41 -8.43 49.72 -14.83
N ASN A 42 -9.65 49.17 -14.88
CA ASN A 42 -10.87 49.95 -15.07
C ASN A 42 -11.15 50.93 -13.91
N LYS A 43 -10.64 50.62 -12.71
CA LYS A 43 -10.67 51.52 -11.53
C LYS A 43 -9.58 52.60 -11.56
N GLY A 44 -8.79 52.70 -12.62
CA GLY A 44 -7.76 53.72 -12.81
C GLY A 44 -6.39 53.38 -12.23
N TYR A 45 -6.16 52.14 -11.80
CA TYR A 45 -4.84 51.73 -11.31
C TYR A 45 -3.88 51.43 -12.47
N SER A 46 -2.60 51.79 -12.29
CA SER A 46 -1.54 51.38 -13.21
C SER A 46 -1.45 49.85 -13.30
N GLU A 47 -1.10 49.31 -14.45
CA GLU A 47 -1.03 47.85 -14.66
C GLU A 47 -0.21 47.12 -13.60
N LYS A 48 0.93 47.71 -13.18
CA LYS A 48 1.80 47.15 -12.13
C LYS A 48 1.08 47.06 -10.77
N ASN A 49 0.28 48.07 -10.42
CA ASN A 49 -0.50 48.05 -9.18
C ASN A 49 -1.70 47.09 -9.29
N SER A 50 -2.34 47.03 -10.45
CA SER A 50 -3.45 46.12 -10.72
C SER A 50 -3.06 44.65 -10.58
N ILE A 51 -1.86 44.27 -11.04
CA ILE A 51 -1.32 42.91 -10.88
C ILE A 51 -1.10 42.57 -9.39
N LYS A 52 -0.52 43.48 -8.60
CA LYS A 52 -0.31 43.28 -7.16
C LYS A 52 -1.63 43.15 -6.40
N LEU A 53 -2.61 43.99 -6.71
CA LEU A 53 -3.93 43.96 -6.11
C LEU A 53 -4.67 42.68 -6.47
N ALA A 54 -4.61 42.24 -7.73
CA ALA A 54 -5.19 40.97 -8.16
C ALA A 54 -4.59 39.77 -7.43
N ILE A 55 -3.26 39.71 -7.26
CA ILE A 55 -2.60 38.63 -6.50
C ILE A 55 -3.01 38.65 -5.03
N ARG A 56 -3.00 39.83 -4.38
CA ARG A 56 -3.37 39.97 -2.97
C ARG A 56 -4.80 39.52 -2.74
N ASP A 57 -5.70 40.00 -3.58
CA ASP A 57 -7.12 39.71 -3.47
C ASP A 57 -7.47 38.28 -3.88
N PHE A 58 -6.75 37.67 -4.83
CA PHE A 58 -6.94 36.25 -5.13
C PHE A 58 -6.38 35.33 -4.03
N GLY A 59 -5.29 35.77 -3.40
CA GLY A 59 -4.50 35.02 -2.41
C GLY A 59 -5.08 35.00 -0.99
N GLU A 60 -4.35 35.57 -0.03
CA GLU A 60 -4.55 35.34 1.41
C GLU A 60 -5.83 35.97 1.99
N GLU A 61 -6.35 37.00 1.35
CA GLU A 61 -7.46 37.81 1.87
C GLU A 61 -8.85 37.25 1.47
N ASN A 62 -8.99 36.48 0.38
CA ASN A 62 -10.30 35.98 -0.06
C ASN A 62 -10.55 34.47 0.09
N PHE A 63 -11.84 34.17 0.13
CA PHE A 63 -12.45 32.84 0.21
C PHE A 63 -11.96 31.90 -0.89
N ILE A 64 -11.76 32.38 -2.12
CA ILE A 64 -11.44 31.56 -3.30
C ILE A 64 -10.07 30.88 -3.18
N GLY A 65 -9.00 31.62 -2.86
CA GLY A 65 -7.67 31.02 -2.70
C GLY A 65 -7.60 29.99 -1.57
N LYS A 66 -8.34 30.22 -0.48
CA LYS A 66 -8.50 29.27 0.65
C LYS A 66 -9.35 28.06 0.29
N GLU A 67 -10.42 28.26 -0.48
CA GLU A 67 -11.34 27.21 -0.91
C GLU A 67 -10.70 26.31 -1.95
N ILE A 68 -9.98 26.87 -2.92
CA ILE A 68 -9.13 26.11 -3.84
C ILE A 68 -8.18 25.26 -3.01
N LYS A 69 -7.32 25.85 -2.16
CA LYS A 69 -6.38 25.10 -1.30
C LYS A 69 -7.04 23.97 -0.49
N ARG A 70 -8.25 24.18 0.03
CA ARG A 70 -9.01 23.18 0.80
C ARG A 70 -9.61 22.06 -0.07
N ASN A 71 -9.98 22.38 -1.30
CA ASN A 71 -10.62 21.46 -2.24
C ASN A 71 -9.65 20.82 -3.23
N LEU A 72 -8.36 21.19 -3.19
CA LEU A 72 -7.33 20.60 -4.02
C LEU A 72 -7.30 19.08 -3.84
N PRO A 73 -7.30 18.30 -4.95
CA PRO A 73 -7.28 16.86 -4.87
C PRO A 73 -6.03 16.41 -4.11
N SER A 74 -6.23 15.68 -3.01
CA SER A 74 -5.15 15.18 -2.15
C SER A 74 -4.07 14.51 -3.00
N LYS A 75 -2.80 14.83 -2.67
CA LYS A 75 -1.45 14.49 -3.18
C LYS A 75 -1.16 13.20 -3.99
N ASN A 76 -2.17 12.41 -4.33
CA ASN A 76 -2.05 10.98 -4.52
C ASN A 76 -3.17 10.34 -5.34
N LYS A 77 -4.28 11.04 -5.60
CA LYS A 77 -5.39 10.48 -6.39
C LYS A 77 -5.20 10.79 -7.87
N THR A 78 -5.21 9.76 -8.71
CA THR A 78 -5.09 9.87 -10.16
C THR A 78 -6.42 9.52 -10.82
N LYS A 79 -6.74 10.18 -11.96
CA LYS A 79 -7.87 9.75 -12.80
C LYS A 79 -7.60 8.38 -13.41
N VAL A 80 -6.36 8.12 -13.83
CA VAL A 80 -5.91 6.87 -14.46
C VAL A 80 -5.05 6.06 -13.50
N PHE A 81 -5.29 4.75 -13.41
CA PHE A 81 -4.51 3.86 -12.57
C PHE A 81 -3.30 3.29 -13.33
N TYR A 82 -2.20 4.05 -13.31
CA TYR A 82 -0.98 3.71 -14.04
C TYR A 82 -0.36 2.36 -13.63
N LYS A 83 0.38 1.75 -14.56
CA LYS A 83 1.05 0.44 -14.38
C LYS A 83 1.87 0.37 -13.09
N LYS A 84 2.62 1.43 -12.75
CA LYS A 84 3.40 1.52 -11.49
C LYS A 84 2.54 1.37 -10.24
N TYR A 85 1.33 1.95 -10.22
CA TYR A 85 0.42 1.84 -9.09
C TYR A 85 -0.25 0.46 -9.02
N LYS A 86 -0.57 -0.13 -10.18
CA LYS A 86 -1.04 -1.52 -10.26
C LYS A 86 -0.04 -2.50 -9.65
N ILE A 87 1.24 -2.40 -10.04
CA ILE A 87 2.33 -3.25 -9.51
C ILE A 87 2.46 -3.07 -8.00
N LYS A 88 2.50 -1.82 -7.50
CA LYS A 88 2.59 -1.55 -6.06
C LYS A 88 1.42 -2.12 -5.27
N CYS A 89 0.21 -2.02 -5.81
CA CYS A 89 -0.98 -2.61 -5.21
C CYS A 89 -0.83 -4.13 -5.08
N MET A 90 -0.48 -4.79 -6.19
CA MET A 90 -0.26 -6.25 -6.23
C MET A 90 0.82 -6.70 -5.25
N LEU A 91 1.94 -5.99 -5.18
CA LEU A 91 3.00 -6.28 -4.21
C LEU A 91 2.51 -6.15 -2.77
N GLY A 92 1.69 -5.13 -2.48
CA GLY A 92 1.07 -4.95 -1.16
C GLY A 92 0.13 -6.10 -0.79
N MET A 93 -0.67 -6.57 -1.75
CA MET A 93 -1.55 -7.72 -1.57
C MET A 93 -0.75 -9.00 -1.27
N PHE A 94 0.27 -9.32 -2.08
CA PHE A 94 1.16 -10.47 -1.84
C PHE A 94 1.90 -10.36 -0.51
N LEU A 95 2.43 -9.19 -0.17
CA LEU A 95 3.11 -8.97 1.10
C LEU A 95 2.17 -9.28 2.28
N SER A 96 0.92 -8.81 2.24
CA SER A 96 -0.05 -9.09 3.30
C SER A 96 -0.49 -10.55 3.37
N TYR A 97 -0.57 -11.23 2.23
CA TYR A 97 -0.82 -12.66 2.16
C TYR A 97 0.27 -13.43 2.91
N TYR A 98 1.54 -13.18 2.60
CA TYR A 98 2.66 -13.88 3.25
C TYR A 98 2.83 -13.49 4.72
N ILE A 99 2.63 -12.21 5.06
CA ILE A 99 2.62 -11.77 6.47
C ILE A 99 1.51 -12.50 7.23
N PHE A 100 0.30 -12.62 6.67
CA PHE A 100 -0.77 -13.33 7.35
C PHE A 100 -0.45 -14.81 7.57
N ILE A 101 0.08 -15.51 6.56
CA ILE A 101 0.55 -16.91 6.72
C ILE A 101 1.57 -16.99 7.86
N PHE A 102 2.60 -16.14 7.83
CA PHE A 102 3.63 -16.11 8.86
C PHE A 102 3.05 -15.87 10.26
N LEU A 103 2.20 -14.85 10.44
CA LEU A 103 1.58 -14.55 11.73
C LEU A 103 0.66 -15.67 12.21
N SER A 104 -0.10 -16.27 11.29
CA SER A 104 -1.01 -17.38 11.59
C SER A 104 -0.27 -18.61 12.13
N GLU A 105 0.90 -18.90 11.59
CA GLU A 105 1.72 -20.06 11.95
C GLU A 105 2.53 -19.80 13.22
N VAL A 106 3.22 -18.66 13.28
CA VAL A 106 4.19 -18.36 14.33
C VAL A 106 3.52 -17.85 15.61
N ILE A 107 2.55 -16.95 15.47
CA ILE A 107 1.95 -16.24 16.61
C ILE A 107 0.66 -16.93 17.05
N PHE A 108 -0.27 -17.09 16.12
CA PHE A 108 -1.63 -17.52 16.45
C PHE A 108 -1.81 -19.04 16.46
N LYS A 109 -0.85 -19.79 15.90
CA LYS A 109 -0.89 -21.27 15.77
C LYS A 109 -2.21 -21.75 15.17
N ILE A 110 -2.71 -21.02 14.17
CA ILE A 110 -3.98 -21.34 13.50
C ILE A 110 -3.72 -22.51 12.57
N ASN A 111 -4.46 -23.59 12.76
CA ASN A 111 -4.41 -24.72 11.84
C ASN A 111 -4.87 -24.28 10.43
N HIS A 112 -4.00 -24.47 9.43
CA HIS A 112 -4.23 -24.09 8.03
C HIS A 112 -5.42 -24.78 7.36
N ARG A 113 -5.91 -25.88 7.95
CA ARG A 113 -7.11 -26.58 7.45
C ARG A 113 -8.41 -25.96 7.93
N THR A 114 -8.35 -25.00 8.86
CA THR A 114 -9.55 -24.38 9.42
C THR A 114 -10.24 -23.46 8.42
N LEU A 115 -11.57 -23.41 8.52
CA LEU A 115 -12.40 -22.47 7.76
C LEU A 115 -11.92 -21.02 7.96
N MET A 116 -11.64 -20.62 9.21
CA MET A 116 -11.20 -19.28 9.57
C MET A 116 -9.91 -18.86 8.88
N PHE A 117 -8.91 -19.75 8.80
CA PHE A 117 -7.67 -19.47 8.09
C PHE A 117 -7.90 -19.16 6.62
N ASN A 118 -8.70 -20.00 5.93
CA ASN A 118 -9.01 -19.83 4.52
C ASN A 118 -9.78 -18.52 4.25
N ILE A 119 -10.72 -18.16 5.14
CA ILE A 119 -11.46 -16.89 5.06
C ILE A 119 -10.50 -15.71 5.23
N PHE A 120 -9.64 -15.70 6.25
CA PHE A 120 -8.73 -14.57 6.48
C PHE A 120 -7.68 -14.40 5.39
N LEU A 121 -7.13 -15.51 4.89
CA LEU A 121 -6.14 -15.48 3.83
C LEU A 121 -6.73 -15.00 2.48
N ALA A 122 -8.05 -15.11 2.28
CA ALA A 122 -8.77 -14.48 1.17
C ALA A 122 -9.09 -13.00 1.41
N THR A 123 -9.53 -12.65 2.62
CA THR A 123 -10.05 -11.31 2.93
C THR A 123 -8.94 -10.26 3.08
N ILE A 124 -7.85 -10.58 3.76
CA ILE A 124 -6.78 -9.61 4.08
C ILE A 124 -6.15 -9.00 2.81
N PRO A 125 -5.65 -9.78 1.84
CA PRO A 125 -5.08 -9.22 0.61
C PRO A 125 -6.10 -8.42 -0.20
N SER A 126 -7.34 -8.90 -0.26
CA SER A 126 -8.43 -8.25 -0.97
C SER A 126 -8.78 -6.88 -0.37
N LEU A 127 -8.78 -6.76 0.97
CA LEU A 127 -8.95 -5.50 1.68
C LEU A 127 -7.82 -4.51 1.38
N ILE A 128 -6.56 -4.96 1.35
CA ILE A 128 -5.44 -4.09 0.97
C ILE A 128 -5.63 -3.55 -0.43
N GLY A 129 -6.00 -4.41 -1.39
CA GLY A 129 -6.27 -3.99 -2.76
C GLY A 129 -7.39 -2.95 -2.84
N PHE A 130 -8.50 -3.19 -2.13
CA PHE A 130 -9.64 -2.28 -2.04
C PHE A 130 -9.26 -0.91 -1.46
N ILE A 131 -8.56 -0.90 -0.33
CA ILE A 131 -8.12 0.33 0.34
C ILE A 131 -7.16 1.10 -0.58
N TYR A 132 -6.15 0.44 -1.13
CA TYR A 132 -5.14 1.08 -1.97
C TYR A 132 -5.77 1.76 -3.19
N ILE A 133 -6.71 1.09 -3.86
CA ILE A 133 -7.43 1.64 -5.02
C ILE A 133 -8.26 2.86 -4.63
N ASN A 134 -9.00 2.79 -3.52
CA ASN A 134 -9.81 3.92 -3.04
C ASN A 134 -8.98 5.13 -2.60
N MET A 135 -7.76 4.89 -2.12
CA MET A 135 -6.82 5.93 -1.77
C MET A 135 -6.15 6.58 -2.99
N LYS A 136 -5.97 5.83 -4.08
CA LYS A 136 -5.19 6.26 -5.25
C LYS A 136 -6.00 6.67 -6.47
N ILE A 137 -7.27 6.32 -6.59
CA ILE A 137 -8.08 6.71 -7.75
C ILE A 137 -9.11 7.75 -7.34
N ALA A 138 -9.22 8.85 -8.10
CA ALA A 138 -10.27 9.85 -7.91
C ALA A 138 -11.59 9.41 -8.55
N SER A 139 -11.53 9.01 -9.83
CA SER A 139 -12.71 8.67 -10.63
C SER A 139 -13.41 7.39 -10.18
N HIS A 140 -14.69 7.51 -9.84
CA HIS A 140 -15.55 6.39 -9.40
C HIS A 140 -15.63 5.26 -10.42
N LYS A 141 -15.93 5.58 -11.69
CA LYS A 141 -15.98 4.58 -12.78
C LYS A 141 -14.65 3.82 -12.90
N ASN A 142 -13.54 4.52 -12.69
CA ASN A 142 -12.21 3.92 -12.74
C ASN A 142 -11.88 3.11 -11.48
N LYS A 143 -12.40 3.46 -10.29
CA LYS A 143 -12.25 2.65 -9.08
C LYS A 143 -12.85 1.27 -9.25
N LEU A 144 -14.12 1.20 -9.67
CA LEU A 144 -14.83 -0.07 -9.83
C LEU A 144 -14.15 -0.97 -10.87
N TYR A 145 -13.78 -0.41 -12.03
CA TYR A 145 -13.09 -1.17 -13.07
C TYR A 145 -11.73 -1.69 -12.58
N ASN A 146 -10.89 -0.83 -11.98
CA ASN A 146 -9.56 -1.24 -11.51
C ASN A 146 -9.63 -2.20 -10.33
N LEU A 147 -10.65 -2.10 -9.47
CA LEU A 147 -10.88 -3.04 -8.37
C LEU A 147 -11.20 -4.44 -8.90
N LYS A 148 -12.16 -4.56 -9.82
CA LYS A 148 -12.48 -5.83 -10.49
C LYS A 148 -11.23 -6.43 -11.14
N PHE A 149 -10.51 -5.61 -11.91
CA PHE A 149 -9.32 -6.04 -12.62
C PHE A 149 -8.21 -6.52 -11.66
N ILE A 150 -7.88 -5.75 -10.61
CA ILE A 150 -6.82 -6.13 -9.68
C ILE A 150 -7.17 -7.38 -8.88
N LEU A 151 -8.39 -7.49 -8.36
CA LEU A 151 -8.76 -8.65 -7.56
C LEU A 151 -8.76 -9.93 -8.41
N LEU A 152 -9.24 -9.86 -9.67
CA LEU A 152 -9.19 -11.00 -10.57
C LEU A 152 -7.75 -11.35 -10.96
N LEU A 153 -6.94 -10.35 -11.31
CA LEU A 153 -5.54 -10.56 -11.66
C LEU A 153 -4.73 -11.14 -10.49
N TYR A 154 -4.95 -10.64 -9.27
CA TYR A 154 -4.32 -11.16 -8.06
C TYR A 154 -4.64 -12.63 -7.86
N PHE A 155 -5.92 -13.01 -7.95
CA PHE A 155 -6.34 -14.41 -7.79
C PHE A 155 -5.66 -15.33 -8.80
N VAL A 156 -5.64 -14.94 -10.08
CA VAL A 156 -4.99 -15.75 -11.14
C VAL A 156 -3.48 -15.87 -10.89
N ILE A 157 -2.80 -14.76 -10.62
CA ILE A 157 -1.34 -14.76 -10.40
C ILE A 157 -0.99 -15.55 -9.14
N GLU A 158 -1.76 -15.42 -8.05
CA GLU A 158 -1.56 -16.19 -6.83
C GLU A 158 -1.63 -17.70 -7.11
N LYS A 159 -2.63 -18.16 -7.88
CA LYS A 159 -2.78 -19.57 -8.23
C LYS A 159 -1.62 -20.08 -9.08
N ILE A 160 -1.15 -19.29 -10.04
CA ILE A 160 0.02 -19.62 -10.86
C ILE A 160 1.27 -19.73 -9.98
N ILE A 161 1.54 -18.75 -9.12
CA ILE A 161 2.72 -18.73 -8.25
C ILE A 161 2.70 -19.93 -7.30
N MET A 162 1.57 -20.19 -6.64
CA MET A 162 1.49 -21.30 -5.68
C MET A 162 1.60 -22.67 -6.36
N SER A 163 1.02 -22.82 -7.55
CA SER A 163 1.17 -24.05 -8.35
C SER A 163 2.63 -24.28 -8.74
N GLY A 164 3.34 -23.22 -9.15
CA GLY A 164 4.79 -23.27 -9.41
C GLY A 164 5.58 -23.71 -8.19
N LEU A 165 5.29 -23.14 -7.01
CA LEU A 165 5.97 -23.50 -5.76
C LEU A 165 5.74 -24.97 -5.36
N VAL A 166 4.52 -25.50 -5.55
CA VAL A 166 4.24 -26.92 -5.28
C VAL A 166 4.93 -27.85 -6.26
N LEU A 167 5.03 -27.47 -7.54
CA LEU A 167 5.80 -28.24 -8.53
C LEU A 167 7.29 -28.27 -8.16
N MET A 168 7.85 -27.13 -7.74
CA MET A 168 9.24 -27.08 -7.25
C MET A 168 9.43 -27.97 -6.01
N TYR A 169 8.51 -27.92 -5.05
CA TYR A 169 8.56 -28.78 -3.86
C TYR A 169 8.51 -30.27 -4.24
N TYR A 170 7.60 -30.65 -5.14
CA TYR A 170 7.49 -32.02 -5.62
C TYR A 170 8.78 -32.49 -6.31
N TYR A 171 9.39 -31.63 -7.13
CA TYR A 171 10.66 -31.95 -7.79
C TYR A 171 11.80 -32.19 -6.78
N ILE A 172 11.82 -31.45 -5.67
CA ILE A 172 12.82 -31.60 -4.61
C ILE A 172 12.55 -32.86 -3.75
N LYS A 173 11.29 -33.22 -3.52
CA LYS A 173 10.87 -34.37 -2.70
C LYS A 173 9.88 -35.27 -3.44
N PRO A 174 10.33 -36.02 -4.46
CA PRO A 174 9.44 -36.79 -5.34
C PRO A 174 8.74 -37.98 -4.65
N ASN A 175 9.32 -38.52 -3.56
CA ASN A 175 8.87 -39.77 -2.94
C ASN A 175 7.91 -39.61 -1.75
N GLU A 176 7.62 -38.39 -1.29
CA GLU A 176 6.81 -38.21 -0.06
C GLU A 176 5.29 -38.14 -0.33
N LEU A 177 4.82 -37.68 -1.50
CA LEU A 177 3.38 -37.47 -1.76
C LEU A 177 3.02 -37.49 -3.26
N TYR A 178 1.81 -37.95 -3.59
CA TYR A 178 1.23 -37.80 -4.94
C TYR A 178 0.96 -36.32 -5.26
N LEU A 179 1.38 -35.89 -6.47
CA LEU A 179 1.24 -34.50 -6.95
C LEU A 179 -0.22 -34.00 -6.92
N SER A 180 -1.18 -34.87 -7.26
CA SER A 180 -2.61 -34.54 -7.22
C SER A 180 -3.10 -34.26 -5.80
N THR A 181 -2.59 -35.01 -4.82
CA THR A 181 -2.89 -34.82 -3.40
C THR A 181 -2.25 -33.55 -2.86
N LEU A 182 -1.03 -33.22 -3.31
CA LEU A 182 -0.36 -31.95 -2.99
C LEU A 182 -1.12 -30.75 -3.56
N LEU A 183 -1.51 -30.74 -4.83
CA LEU A 183 -2.25 -29.61 -5.43
C LEU A 183 -3.63 -29.39 -4.79
N LYS A 184 -4.29 -30.48 -4.35
CA LYS A 184 -5.62 -30.44 -3.73
C LYS A 184 -5.57 -30.11 -2.23
N ASN A 185 -4.55 -30.60 -1.51
CA ASN A 185 -4.41 -30.41 -0.05
C ASN A 185 -3.53 -29.22 0.33
N ALA A 186 -2.59 -28.78 -0.51
CA ALA A 186 -1.66 -27.69 -0.22
C ALA A 186 -2.29 -26.31 -0.43
N TYR A 187 -3.57 -26.14 -0.10
CA TYR A 187 -4.27 -24.86 -0.10
C TYR A 187 -4.53 -24.22 -1.50
N ILE A 188 -3.78 -24.60 -2.55
CA ILE A 188 -3.83 -23.99 -3.89
C ILE A 188 -5.24 -24.01 -4.48
N PHE A 189 -5.84 -25.20 -4.59
CA PHE A 189 -7.20 -25.36 -5.09
C PHE A 189 -8.18 -25.76 -3.98
N ASN A 190 -8.01 -25.17 -2.80
CA ASN A 190 -8.97 -25.38 -1.72
C ASN A 190 -10.29 -24.69 -2.06
N ASN A 191 -11.35 -25.48 -2.23
CA ASN A 191 -12.70 -24.99 -2.51
C ASN A 191 -13.19 -23.96 -1.49
N VAL A 192 -12.81 -24.10 -0.21
CA VAL A 192 -13.19 -23.17 0.86
C VAL A 192 -12.53 -21.80 0.66
N TYR A 193 -11.24 -21.78 0.28
CA TYR A 193 -10.56 -20.53 -0.06
C TYR A 193 -11.18 -19.89 -1.28
N ILE A 194 -11.40 -20.67 -2.35
CA ILE A 194 -11.94 -20.17 -3.61
C ILE A 194 -13.33 -19.57 -3.39
N SER A 195 -14.22 -20.28 -2.68
CA SER A 195 -15.56 -19.77 -2.38
C SER A 195 -15.50 -18.52 -1.49
N SER A 196 -14.64 -18.52 -0.46
CA SER A 196 -14.44 -17.35 0.41
C SER A 196 -13.95 -16.12 -0.38
N TYR A 197 -13.02 -16.33 -1.31
CA TYR A 197 -12.49 -15.27 -2.17
C TYR A 197 -13.57 -14.71 -3.11
N ILE A 198 -14.37 -15.57 -3.75
CA ILE A 198 -15.46 -15.15 -4.64
C ILE A 198 -16.52 -14.37 -3.86
N ILE A 199 -16.95 -14.88 -2.69
CA ILE A 199 -17.92 -14.21 -1.83
C ILE A 199 -17.39 -12.82 -1.45
N PHE A 200 -16.14 -12.74 -0.99
CA PHE A 200 -15.56 -11.48 -0.56
C PHE A 200 -15.30 -10.51 -1.71
N TYR A 201 -14.92 -11.01 -2.88
CA TYR A 201 -14.85 -10.23 -4.11
C TYR A 201 -16.20 -9.56 -4.41
N ILE A 202 -17.31 -10.31 -4.38
CA ILE A 202 -18.65 -9.75 -4.59
C ILE A 202 -18.98 -8.69 -3.54
N ILE A 203 -18.70 -8.96 -2.27
CA ILE A 203 -18.93 -8.01 -1.16
C ILE A 203 -18.17 -6.69 -1.40
N LEU A 204 -16.89 -6.74 -1.75
CA LEU A 204 -16.09 -5.53 -2.02
C LEU A 204 -16.61 -4.74 -3.22
N ILE A 205 -17.10 -5.44 -4.26
CA ILE A 205 -17.75 -4.77 -5.40
C ILE A 205 -19.06 -4.10 -4.99
N LEU A 206 -19.89 -4.74 -4.18
CA LEU A 206 -21.14 -4.15 -3.66
C LEU A 206 -20.86 -2.94 -2.77
N ILE A 207 -19.87 -3.04 -1.88
CA ILE A 207 -19.41 -1.92 -1.06
C ILE A 207 -18.92 -0.77 -1.95
N GLN A 208 -18.14 -1.06 -3.00
CA GLN A 208 -17.68 -0.02 -3.92
C GLN A 208 -18.83 0.68 -4.64
N ILE A 209 -19.82 -0.08 -5.13
CA ILE A 209 -21.02 0.48 -5.77
C ILE A 209 -21.79 1.36 -4.80
N TYR A 210 -21.94 0.92 -3.54
CA TYR A 210 -22.59 1.71 -2.50
C TYR A 210 -21.84 3.02 -2.21
N LEU A 211 -20.52 2.96 -2.06
CA LEU A 211 -19.67 4.15 -1.87
C LEU A 211 -19.71 5.10 -3.07
N ASP A 212 -19.80 4.58 -4.29
CA ASP A 212 -19.90 5.39 -5.50
C ASP A 212 -21.26 6.10 -5.60
N LYS A 213 -22.34 5.50 -5.09
CA LYS A 213 -23.66 6.16 -4.99
C LYS A 213 -23.69 7.24 -3.90
N ASN A 214 -23.10 6.97 -2.75
CA ASN A 214 -23.14 7.85 -1.58
C ASN A 214 -21.91 8.76 -1.50
N LYS A 215 -21.78 9.69 -2.47
CA LYS A 215 -20.66 10.64 -2.68
C LYS A 215 -20.04 11.31 -1.43
N SER A 216 -20.67 11.25 -0.25
CA SER A 216 -20.17 11.85 1.00
C SER A 216 -19.07 11.05 1.71
N ILE A 217 -18.92 9.75 1.44
CA ILE A 217 -17.91 8.92 2.14
C ILE A 217 -16.61 8.92 1.35
N SER A 218 -15.87 10.03 1.45
CA SER A 218 -14.49 10.05 0.97
C SER A 218 -13.61 9.30 1.97
N ILE A 219 -13.06 8.15 1.55
CA ILE A 219 -11.95 7.53 2.28
C ILE A 219 -10.79 8.53 2.20
N LYS A 220 -10.59 9.26 3.31
CA LYS A 220 -9.46 10.16 3.49
C LYS A 220 -8.20 9.34 3.37
N ASN A 221 -7.18 9.95 2.81
CA ASN A 221 -5.89 9.31 2.58
C ASN A 221 -5.03 9.45 3.84
N PRO A 222 -4.88 8.44 4.71
CA PRO A 222 -3.96 8.51 5.84
C PRO A 222 -2.49 8.37 5.41
N TYR A 223 -2.18 8.17 4.11
CA TYR A 223 -0.80 8.11 3.64
C TYR A 223 -0.22 9.51 3.54
N ASP A 224 0.17 10.03 4.70
CA ASP A 224 1.40 10.77 4.78
C ASP A 224 2.56 9.77 4.76
N SER A 225 3.55 10.01 3.91
CA SER A 225 4.63 9.04 3.61
C SER A 225 5.56 8.75 4.79
N SER A 226 5.39 9.48 5.89
CA SER A 226 6.03 9.28 7.19
C SER A 226 5.46 8.10 7.97
N ILE A 227 4.15 7.83 7.90
CA ILE A 227 3.51 6.83 8.78
C ILE A 227 3.79 5.40 8.30
N SER A 228 3.74 5.13 6.99
CA SER A 228 4.09 3.80 6.45
C SER A 228 5.56 3.47 6.62
N SER A 229 6.45 4.46 6.49
CA SER A 229 7.88 4.27 6.76
C SER A 229 8.16 4.13 8.25
N ALA A 230 7.43 4.84 9.11
CA ALA A 230 7.50 4.69 10.57
C ALA A 230 6.96 3.34 11.05
N ILE A 231 5.88 2.81 10.47
CA ILE A 231 5.33 1.48 10.81
C ILE A 231 6.27 0.37 10.33
N ILE A 232 6.80 0.46 9.11
CA ILE A 232 7.78 -0.54 8.62
C ILE A 232 9.10 -0.41 9.41
N GLY A 233 9.47 0.81 9.79
CA GLY A 233 10.63 1.09 10.64
C GLY A 233 10.46 0.52 12.05
N SER A 234 9.34 0.80 12.71
CA SER A 234 9.04 0.26 14.04
C SER A 234 8.94 -1.27 14.00
N LEU A 235 8.33 -1.85 12.96
CA LEU A 235 8.29 -3.29 12.75
C LEU A 235 9.70 -3.88 12.56
N SER A 236 10.58 -3.21 11.80
CA SER A 236 11.98 -3.65 11.61
C SER A 236 12.76 -3.65 12.93
N ILE A 237 12.56 -2.63 13.77
CA ILE A 237 13.19 -2.52 15.09
C ILE A 237 12.67 -3.60 16.04
N ILE A 238 11.36 -3.83 16.07
CA ILE A 238 10.73 -4.90 16.88
C ILE A 238 11.29 -6.27 16.46
N LEU A 239 11.37 -6.54 15.15
CA LEU A 239 11.93 -7.78 14.62
C LEU A 239 13.42 -7.96 14.96
N MET A 240 14.21 -6.87 14.94
CA MET A 240 15.59 -6.90 15.40
C MET A 240 15.70 -7.18 16.90
N ILE A 241 14.84 -6.59 17.73
CA ILE A 241 14.82 -6.84 19.18
C ILE A 241 14.47 -8.31 19.46
N VAL A 242 13.46 -8.85 18.80
CA VAL A 242 13.08 -10.27 18.89
C VAL A 242 14.24 -11.19 18.46
N TYR A 243 14.92 -10.85 17.36
CA TYR A 243 16.12 -11.55 16.91
C TYR A 243 17.25 -11.49 17.94
N PHE A 244 17.45 -10.34 18.60
CA PHE A 244 18.51 -10.16 19.59
C PHE A 244 18.23 -10.86 20.93
N LEU A 245 16.96 -10.97 21.33
CA LEU A 245 16.55 -11.60 22.58
C LEU A 245 16.46 -13.14 22.50
N PHE A 246 16.38 -13.70 21.30
CA PHE A 246 16.48 -15.13 21.06
C PHE A 246 17.95 -15.64 21.18
N PRO A 247 18.20 -16.81 21.78
CA PRO A 247 17.28 -17.70 22.51
C PRO A 247 17.22 -17.42 24.02
N ASN A 248 18.13 -16.60 24.55
CA ASN A 248 18.52 -16.61 25.97
C ASN A 248 17.55 -15.92 26.95
N ARG A 249 16.66 -15.04 26.50
CA ARG A 249 15.81 -14.25 27.43
C ARG A 249 14.31 -14.50 27.30
N TRP A 250 13.84 -15.02 26.18
CA TRP A 250 12.41 -15.25 25.94
C TRP A 250 12.15 -16.74 25.84
N TYR A 251 11.98 -17.40 26.99
CA TYR A 251 11.67 -18.83 27.08
C TYR A 251 10.45 -19.21 26.21
N LEU A 252 9.45 -18.34 26.18
CA LEU A 252 8.25 -18.52 25.35
C LEU A 252 8.59 -18.49 23.84
N LEU A 253 9.50 -17.61 23.41
CA LEU A 253 9.99 -17.54 22.03
C LEU A 253 10.88 -18.75 21.68
N HIS A 254 11.69 -19.22 22.62
CA HIS A 254 12.48 -20.45 22.51
C HIS A 254 11.57 -21.66 22.27
N CYS A 255 10.57 -21.89 23.13
CA CYS A 255 9.60 -22.98 22.97
C CYS A 255 8.74 -22.84 21.70
N ILE A 256 8.46 -21.61 21.24
CA ILE A 256 7.77 -21.38 19.95
C ILE A 256 8.66 -21.84 18.80
N ILE A 257 9.94 -21.47 18.79
CA ILE A 257 10.85 -21.82 17.69
C ILE A 257 11.20 -23.31 17.68
N GLU A 258 11.35 -23.96 18.84
CA GLU A 258 11.47 -25.43 18.91
C GLU A 258 10.26 -26.14 18.32
N LYS A 259 9.04 -25.64 18.60
CA LYS A 259 7.80 -26.19 18.04
C LYS A 259 7.67 -25.98 16.55
N ILE A 260 8.07 -24.81 16.03
CA ILE A 260 8.01 -24.50 14.59
C ILE A 260 9.03 -25.33 13.80
N ILE A 261 10.24 -25.48 14.35
CA ILE A 261 11.34 -26.17 13.69
C ILE A 261 11.25 -27.70 13.88
N GLN A 262 10.37 -28.16 14.78
CA GLN A 262 10.25 -29.57 15.18
C GLN A 262 11.60 -30.18 15.61
N CYS A 263 12.49 -29.36 16.17
CA CYS A 263 13.83 -29.76 16.59
C CYS A 263 14.17 -29.07 17.90
N ASN A 264 14.67 -29.83 18.88
CA ASN A 264 15.16 -29.26 20.13
C ASN A 264 16.40 -28.41 19.86
N ILE A 265 16.39 -27.18 20.33
CA ILE A 265 17.49 -26.24 20.15
C ILE A 265 18.58 -26.58 21.17
N LYS A 266 19.63 -27.27 20.72
CA LYS A 266 20.77 -27.65 21.59
C LYS A 266 21.90 -26.63 21.50
N VAL A 267 22.16 -26.13 20.30
CA VAL A 267 23.24 -25.18 20.03
C VAL A 267 22.70 -24.06 19.16
N VAL A 268 22.92 -22.82 19.59
CA VAL A 268 22.60 -21.61 18.82
C VAL A 268 23.86 -20.81 18.65
N SER A 269 24.31 -20.66 17.41
CA SER A 269 25.31 -19.65 17.07
C SER A 269 24.63 -18.50 16.34
N LYS A 270 25.07 -17.28 16.60
CA LYS A 270 24.38 -16.08 16.13
C LYS A 270 25.41 -15.02 15.76
N ASN A 271 25.17 -14.39 14.63
CA ASN A 271 25.87 -13.17 14.24
C ASN A 271 24.85 -12.04 14.00
N ILE A 272 25.24 -10.97 13.32
CA ILE A 272 24.34 -9.84 13.05
C ILE A 272 23.31 -10.18 11.95
N ILE A 273 23.66 -11.11 11.05
CA ILE A 273 22.97 -11.36 9.79
C ILE A 273 22.02 -12.56 9.90
N PHE A 274 22.41 -13.61 10.62
CA PHE A 274 21.64 -14.84 10.78
C PHE A 274 21.92 -15.58 12.08
N ILE A 275 20.95 -16.38 12.50
CA ILE A 275 21.06 -17.35 13.58
C ILE A 275 21.22 -18.72 12.94
N LEU A 276 22.18 -19.51 13.42
CA LEU A 276 22.37 -20.90 13.08
C LEU A 276 21.88 -21.76 14.25
N ILE A 277 20.85 -22.56 14.01
CA ILE A 277 20.30 -23.51 14.99
C ILE A 277 20.79 -24.91 14.64
N ASN A 278 21.38 -25.59 15.62
CA ASN A 278 21.89 -26.96 15.52
C ASN A 278 22.79 -27.19 14.29
N ASN A 279 23.53 -26.14 13.87
CA ASN A 279 24.39 -26.10 12.70
C ASN A 279 23.73 -26.37 11.33
N ASN A 280 22.41 -26.55 11.26
CA ASN A 280 21.71 -26.94 10.04
C ASN A 280 20.65 -25.95 9.58
N ILE A 281 20.12 -25.11 10.48
CA ILE A 281 19.01 -24.21 10.17
C ILE A 281 19.44 -22.76 10.29
N VAL A 282 19.31 -22.01 9.21
CA VAL A 282 19.67 -20.59 9.12
C VAL A 282 18.40 -19.75 9.22
N ILE A 283 18.31 -18.91 10.24
CA ILE A 283 17.26 -17.90 10.38
C ILE A 283 17.86 -16.52 10.09
N PRO A 284 17.50 -15.86 8.98
CA PRO A 284 18.01 -14.52 8.66
C PRO A 284 17.42 -13.46 9.61
N ASN A 285 18.18 -12.40 9.85
CA ASN A 285 17.73 -11.23 10.61
C ASN A 285 16.79 -10.36 9.75
N LEU A 286 15.53 -10.78 9.67
CA LEU A 286 14.49 -10.12 8.86
C LEU A 286 14.31 -8.64 9.24
N GLY A 287 14.47 -8.31 10.53
CA GLY A 287 14.42 -6.93 10.98
C GLY A 287 15.55 -6.08 10.38
N LEU A 288 16.78 -6.59 10.40
CA LEU A 288 17.94 -5.93 9.79
C LEU A 288 17.80 -5.79 8.26
N ILE A 289 17.30 -6.83 7.58
CA ILE A 289 17.05 -6.80 6.13
C ILE A 289 16.03 -5.71 5.78
N LEU A 290 14.92 -5.63 6.53
CA LEU A 290 13.91 -4.59 6.37
C LEU A 290 14.47 -3.18 6.66
N PHE A 291 15.32 -3.06 7.68
CA PHE A 291 15.95 -1.80 8.06
C PHE A 291 16.93 -1.30 6.99
N ILE A 292 17.80 -2.17 6.47
CA ILE A 292 18.71 -1.85 5.36
C ILE A 292 17.92 -1.42 4.12
N PHE A 293 16.83 -2.13 3.80
CA PHE A 293 15.95 -1.76 2.69
C PHE A 293 15.33 -0.36 2.87
N LEU A 294 14.93 0.00 4.09
CA LEU A 294 14.41 1.34 4.40
C LEU A 294 15.48 2.43 4.24
N ILE A 295 16.72 2.18 4.69
CA ILE A 295 17.84 3.11 4.53
C ILE A 295 18.13 3.34 3.05
N LEU A 296 18.29 2.27 2.27
CA LEU A 296 18.56 2.34 0.82
C LEU A 296 17.45 3.05 0.05
N ARG A 297 16.20 2.94 0.51
CA ARG A 297 15.06 3.65 -0.08
C ARG A 297 15.06 5.15 0.24
N LYS A 298 15.60 5.55 1.40
CA LYS A 298 15.68 6.96 1.83
C LYS A 298 16.83 7.68 1.11
N THR A 299 17.96 7.01 0.92
CA THR A 299 19.14 7.57 0.22
C THR A 299 18.95 7.75 -1.29
N LYS A 300 18.00 7.04 -1.92
CA LYS A 300 17.63 7.25 -3.34
C LYS A 300 16.71 8.46 -3.61
N LYS A 301 16.36 9.21 -2.57
CA LYS A 301 15.45 10.37 -2.66
C LYS A 301 16.16 11.73 -2.52
N GLU A 302 17.48 11.71 -2.39
CA GLU A 302 18.38 12.87 -2.52
C GLU A 302 19.07 12.78 -3.88
#